data_AF-A0A9X4NFK5-F1
#
_entry.id   AF-A0A9X4NFK5-F1
#
_cell.length_a   1.000
_cell.length_b   1.000
_cell.length_c   1.000
_cell.angle_alpha   90.00
_cell.angle_beta   90.00
_cell.angle_gamma   90.00
#
_symmetry.space_group_name_H-M   'P 1'
#
loop_
_entity.id
_entity.type
_entity.pdbx_description
1 polymer ?
#
loop_
_entity_poly.entity_id
_entity_poly.type
_entity_poly.pdbx_seq_one_letter_code
_entity_poly.pdbx_strand_id
1 'polypeptide(L)'
;MLLEYNIYDNFNPNTMRYDTIEPSPGAHFPRGYPAPKARGVILDYELFQTGYEFTSTGVLTTEAKVGDVIEILTTQDNSLAQTPDKTISQKLSLWYVITTIDDDNKVVLQNYFWYMIEGSSYPTANIYGYAGTFWTILTGSLYPQLMLWGSNANWEETNLELKFNMEADTVEAKELATSLFSKIQLQPVTYSYDLFNLKSPGIVVGLLTNEWTRQRKKFRLDELQNPALEKIVITERSQFNFINVFVKDSSTQQYPSKSKGYTLDDNDNLVALNTYQGDGHDLPEQRTVKTMFYDKEPTDAQIKSEIMPSTTVSKIYFNQIKLYPIQVNDLVEIWYKGIVYRGYIADRNFTPNGERLTFVEGERG
;
A
#
# COMPACT_ATOMS: atom_id res chain seq x y z
N MET A 1 15.00 19.69 -12.51
CA MET A 1 15.28 18.56 -13.43
C MET A 1 14.15 18.54 -14.44
N LEU A 2 14.44 18.25 -15.71
CA LEU A 2 13.43 18.15 -16.75
C LEU A 2 13.09 16.66 -16.90
N LEU A 3 11.81 16.29 -16.89
CA LEU A 3 11.38 14.89 -17.04
C LEU A 3 10.58 14.75 -18.34
N GLU A 4 10.90 13.72 -19.10
CA GLU A 4 10.11 13.33 -20.27
C GLU A 4 8.96 12.43 -19.85
N TYR A 5 7.92 12.40 -20.66
CA TYR A 5 6.81 11.48 -20.48
C TYR A 5 6.36 10.85 -21.79
N ASN A 6 5.74 9.69 -21.67
CA ASN A 6 4.94 9.06 -22.72
C ASN A 6 3.45 9.15 -22.31
N ILE A 7 2.57 9.52 -23.25
CA ILE A 7 1.11 9.48 -23.06
C ILE A 7 0.55 8.34 -23.90
N TYR A 8 -0.42 7.64 -23.32
CA TYR A 8 -1.19 6.59 -23.96
C TYR A 8 -2.68 6.89 -23.83
N ASP A 9 -3.48 6.36 -24.74
CA ASP A 9 -4.91 6.23 -24.48
C ASP A 9 -5.15 5.36 -23.23
N ASN A 10 -6.33 5.49 -22.64
CA ASN A 10 -6.70 4.70 -21.46
C ASN A 10 -6.45 3.20 -21.70
N PHE A 11 -5.81 2.55 -20.73
CA PHE A 11 -5.60 1.10 -20.74
C PHE A 11 -6.89 0.37 -20.36
N ASN A 12 -7.84 0.38 -21.29
CA ASN A 12 -9.20 -0.07 -21.07
C ASN A 12 -9.30 -1.61 -21.11
N PRO A 13 -9.63 -2.29 -19.99
CA PRO A 13 -9.69 -3.74 -19.93
C PRO A 13 -10.80 -4.34 -20.81
N ASN A 14 -11.85 -3.58 -21.16
CA ASN A 14 -12.90 -4.06 -22.06
C ASN A 14 -12.41 -4.33 -23.49
N THR A 15 -11.28 -3.75 -23.86
CA THR A 15 -10.67 -3.93 -25.19
C THR A 15 -9.38 -4.73 -25.08
N MET A 16 -8.47 -4.29 -24.21
CA MET A 16 -7.12 -4.84 -24.12
C MET A 16 -7.06 -6.27 -23.57
N ARG A 17 -8.02 -6.69 -22.75
CA ARG A 17 -8.05 -8.07 -22.24
C ARG A 17 -8.29 -9.11 -23.34
N TYR A 18 -9.02 -8.72 -24.39
CA TYR A 18 -9.40 -9.59 -25.49
C TYR A 18 -8.53 -9.41 -26.73
N ASP A 19 -7.72 -8.34 -26.78
CA ASP A 19 -6.63 -8.23 -27.75
C ASP A 19 -5.51 -9.20 -27.35
N THR A 20 -5.44 -10.33 -28.04
CA THR A 20 -4.47 -11.38 -27.75
C THR A 20 -3.47 -11.56 -28.88
N ILE A 21 -2.29 -12.04 -28.50
CA ILE A 21 -1.28 -12.57 -29.41
C ILE A 21 -1.18 -14.08 -29.22
N GLU A 22 -0.97 -14.77 -30.33
CA GLU A 22 -0.84 -16.22 -30.37
C GLU A 22 0.57 -16.58 -30.88
N PRO A 23 1.59 -16.60 -29.99
CA PRO A 23 2.96 -16.97 -30.38
C PRO A 23 3.09 -18.43 -30.84
N SER A 24 2.14 -19.29 -30.46
CA SER A 24 2.06 -20.69 -30.87
C SER A 24 0.60 -21.16 -30.86
N PRO A 25 0.22 -22.15 -31.71
CA PRO A 25 -1.18 -22.60 -31.83
C PRO A 25 -1.83 -22.92 -30.48
N GLY A 26 -2.95 -22.25 -30.18
CA GLY A 26 -3.76 -22.43 -28.96
C GLY A 26 -3.24 -21.68 -27.72
N ALA A 27 -2.11 -20.98 -27.79
CA ALA A 27 -1.56 -20.23 -26.66
C ALA A 27 -1.88 -18.74 -26.80
N HIS A 28 -3.00 -18.29 -26.23
CA HIS A 28 -3.41 -16.90 -26.28
C HIS A 28 -2.92 -16.12 -25.06
N PHE A 29 -2.15 -15.06 -25.29
CA PHE A 29 -1.71 -14.13 -24.26
C PHE A 29 -2.26 -12.73 -24.54
N PRO A 30 -2.68 -11.96 -23.52
CA PRO A 30 -3.02 -10.57 -23.72
C PRO A 30 -1.85 -9.81 -24.34
N ARG A 31 -2.12 -9.04 -25.40
CA ARG A 31 -1.13 -8.14 -25.99
C ARG A 31 -0.79 -7.05 -24.97
N GLY A 32 0.48 -6.68 -24.88
CA GLY A 32 0.94 -5.52 -24.12
C GLY A 32 0.35 -4.21 -24.62
N TYR A 33 0.64 -3.12 -23.92
CA TYR A 33 0.13 -1.80 -24.30
C TYR A 33 0.80 -1.29 -25.61
N PRO A 34 0.12 -0.46 -26.41
CA PRO A 34 0.63 0.03 -27.69
C PRO A 34 1.73 1.09 -27.51
N ALA A 35 2.37 1.51 -28.61
CA ALA A 35 3.26 2.66 -28.58
C ALA A 35 2.54 3.92 -28.07
N PRO A 36 3.24 4.85 -27.40
CA PRO A 36 2.62 6.07 -26.89
C PRO A 36 2.07 6.93 -28.03
N LYS A 37 0.92 7.56 -27.79
CA LYS A 37 0.29 8.49 -28.74
C LYS A 37 0.99 9.84 -28.77
N ALA A 38 1.67 10.22 -27.70
CA ALA A 38 2.45 11.44 -27.62
C ALA A 38 3.65 11.27 -26.68
N ARG A 39 4.69 12.06 -26.91
CA ARG A 39 5.84 12.23 -26.01
C ARG A 39 6.01 13.72 -25.74
N GLY A 40 6.35 14.06 -24.51
CA GLY A 40 6.57 15.45 -24.13
C GLY A 40 7.42 15.57 -22.89
N VAL A 41 7.39 16.76 -22.31
CA VAL A 41 8.11 17.13 -21.11
C VAL A 41 7.13 17.65 -20.08
N ILE A 42 7.26 17.22 -18.83
CA ILE A 42 6.45 17.75 -17.73
C ILE A 42 7.20 18.86 -16.99
N LEU A 43 6.50 19.97 -16.73
CA LEU A 43 7.00 21.15 -16.04
C LEU A 43 6.27 21.34 -14.71
N ASP A 44 6.87 22.14 -13.82
CA ASP A 44 6.27 22.55 -12.53
C ASP A 44 5.59 21.40 -11.77
N TYR A 45 6.26 20.26 -11.74
CA TYR A 45 5.69 19.01 -11.30
C TYR A 45 5.94 18.73 -9.81
N GLU A 46 5.02 17.98 -9.23
CA GLU A 46 5.17 17.30 -7.95
C GLU A 46 4.65 15.87 -8.12
N LEU A 47 5.57 14.90 -8.18
CA LEU A 47 5.27 13.53 -8.60
C LEU A 47 5.61 12.54 -7.50
N PHE A 48 4.63 11.78 -7.05
CA PHE A 48 4.76 10.75 -6.01
C PHE A 48 4.86 9.37 -6.66
N GLN A 49 5.83 8.57 -6.24
CA GLN A 49 6.12 7.28 -6.85
C GLN A 49 5.03 6.23 -6.56
N THR A 50 4.49 6.21 -5.34
CA THR A 50 3.47 5.24 -4.93
C THR A 50 2.12 5.89 -4.70
N GLY A 51 2.08 7.20 -4.42
CA GLY A 51 0.83 7.89 -4.08
C GLY A 51 0.32 7.48 -2.70
N TYR A 52 1.24 7.26 -1.76
CA TYR A 52 0.92 6.81 -0.40
C TYR A 52 -0.05 7.76 0.30
N GLU A 53 0.13 9.06 0.10
CA GLU A 53 -0.62 10.10 0.80
C GLU A 53 -1.21 11.16 -0.15
N PHE A 54 -0.46 11.53 -1.18
CA PHE A 54 -0.81 12.65 -2.06
C PHE A 54 -0.95 12.18 -3.51
N THR A 55 -1.84 12.86 -4.24
CA THR A 55 -1.86 12.79 -5.71
C THR A 55 -0.73 13.63 -6.30
N SER A 56 -0.37 13.32 -7.54
CA SER A 56 0.69 13.99 -8.26
C SER A 56 0.12 15.11 -9.14
N THR A 57 0.94 16.11 -9.48
CA THR A 57 0.56 17.20 -10.39
C THR A 57 1.72 17.62 -11.30
N GLY A 58 1.41 18.34 -12.37
CA GLY A 58 2.38 19.03 -13.21
C GLY A 58 1.74 19.63 -14.46
N VAL A 59 2.53 20.32 -15.28
CA VAL A 59 2.07 20.96 -16.53
C VAL A 59 2.62 20.19 -17.72
N LEU A 60 1.74 19.69 -18.59
CA LEU A 60 2.13 18.94 -19.77
C LEU A 60 2.44 19.87 -20.94
N THR A 61 3.44 19.55 -21.74
CA THR A 61 3.78 20.29 -22.99
C THR A 61 2.96 19.87 -24.21
N THR A 62 2.13 18.83 -24.08
CA THR A 62 1.26 18.31 -25.13
C THR A 62 -0.16 18.19 -24.62
N GLU A 63 -1.13 18.20 -25.53
CA GLU A 63 -2.52 17.94 -25.17
C GLU A 63 -2.69 16.51 -24.64
N ALA A 64 -3.56 16.37 -23.64
CA ALA A 64 -3.96 15.11 -23.04
C ALA A 64 -5.46 15.14 -22.72
N LYS A 65 -6.02 13.99 -22.35
CA LYS A 65 -7.41 13.88 -21.91
C LYS A 65 -7.50 13.21 -20.55
N VAL A 66 -8.53 13.57 -19.78
CA VAL A 66 -8.89 12.82 -18.57
C VAL A 66 -9.12 11.35 -18.94
N GLY A 67 -8.52 10.45 -18.18
CA GLY A 67 -8.50 9.01 -18.42
C GLY A 67 -7.28 8.51 -19.21
N ASP A 68 -6.49 9.38 -19.83
CA ASP A 68 -5.22 8.98 -20.45
C ASP A 68 -4.25 8.44 -19.40
N VAL A 69 -3.43 7.46 -19.81
CA VAL A 69 -2.33 6.92 -19.00
C VAL A 69 -1.06 7.67 -19.36
N ILE A 70 -0.31 8.09 -18.34
CA ILE A 70 0.96 8.78 -18.51
C ILE A 70 2.08 8.04 -17.77
N GLU A 71 3.17 7.80 -18.49
CA GLU A 71 4.43 7.29 -17.94
C GLU A 71 5.42 8.44 -17.86
N ILE A 72 5.84 8.81 -16.65
CA ILE A 72 6.95 9.74 -16.45
C ILE A 72 8.25 8.95 -16.45
N LEU A 73 9.19 9.37 -17.29
CA LEU A 73 10.46 8.71 -17.49
C LEU A 73 11.54 9.34 -16.61
N THR A 74 12.27 8.51 -15.87
CA THR A 74 13.45 8.95 -15.12
C THR A 74 14.69 8.18 -15.59
N THR A 75 15.87 8.69 -15.24
CA THR A 75 17.15 8.02 -15.52
C THR A 75 17.63 7.11 -14.38
N GLN A 76 16.89 7.08 -13.28
CA GLN A 76 17.28 6.36 -12.07
C GLN A 76 17.11 4.86 -12.23
N ASP A 77 17.94 4.09 -11.54
CA ASP A 77 17.78 2.63 -11.49
C ASP A 77 16.54 2.25 -10.66
N ASN A 78 15.80 1.25 -11.14
CA ASN A 78 14.68 0.62 -10.44
C ASN A 78 14.76 -0.89 -10.58
N SER A 79 15.91 -1.45 -10.25
CA SER A 79 16.08 -2.90 -10.22
C SER A 79 15.11 -3.51 -9.19
N LEU A 80 14.36 -4.53 -9.59
CA LEU A 80 13.39 -5.22 -8.72
C LEU A 80 13.72 -6.71 -8.65
N ALA A 81 13.94 -7.24 -7.45
CA ALA A 81 14.14 -8.67 -7.23
C ALA A 81 12.82 -9.41 -7.46
N GLN A 82 12.82 -10.36 -8.41
CA GLN A 82 11.66 -11.19 -8.74
C GLN A 82 11.71 -12.57 -8.09
N THR A 83 12.92 -13.10 -7.90
CA THR A 83 13.22 -14.34 -7.16
C THR A 83 14.58 -14.17 -6.46
N PRO A 84 15.07 -15.13 -5.63
CA PRO A 84 16.41 -15.03 -5.06
C PRO A 84 17.53 -14.82 -6.08
N ASP A 85 17.38 -15.37 -7.29
CA ASP A 85 18.41 -15.40 -8.32
C ASP A 85 18.10 -14.51 -9.54
N LYS A 86 16.97 -13.80 -9.53
CA LYS A 86 16.50 -13.03 -10.69
C LYS A 86 16.10 -11.61 -10.30
N THR A 87 16.70 -10.64 -11.00
CA THR A 87 16.37 -9.22 -10.89
C THR A 87 15.88 -8.68 -12.22
N ILE A 88 14.77 -7.96 -12.19
CA ILE A 88 14.30 -7.13 -13.29
C ILE A 88 15.16 -5.86 -13.28
N SER A 89 16.04 -5.69 -14.26
CA SER A 89 16.82 -4.46 -14.42
C SER A 89 16.08 -3.50 -15.35
N GLN A 90 15.67 -2.36 -14.80
CA GLN A 90 14.94 -1.32 -15.53
C GLN A 90 15.20 0.06 -14.93
N LYS A 91 14.90 1.10 -15.70
CA LYS A 91 14.86 2.46 -15.17
C LYS A 91 13.54 2.70 -14.42
N LEU A 92 13.57 3.59 -13.44
CA LEU A 92 12.36 4.01 -12.75
C LEU A 92 11.50 4.79 -13.73
N SER A 93 10.27 4.33 -13.92
CA SER A 93 9.19 5.14 -14.49
C SER A 93 8.01 5.20 -13.52
N LEU A 94 7.26 6.30 -13.59
CA LEU A 94 6.13 6.57 -12.72
C LEU A 94 4.86 6.53 -13.57
N TRP A 95 3.89 5.69 -13.20
CA TRP A 95 2.69 5.44 -14.00
C TRP A 95 1.47 6.02 -13.33
N TYR A 96 0.73 6.85 -14.07
CA TYR A 96 -0.45 7.55 -13.58
C TYR A 96 -1.61 7.49 -14.57
N VAL A 97 -2.80 7.78 -14.06
CA VAL A 97 -3.96 8.20 -14.85
C VAL A 97 -4.20 9.68 -14.63
N ILE A 98 -4.48 10.41 -15.71
CA ILE A 98 -4.88 11.82 -15.64
C ILE A 98 -6.34 11.89 -15.17
N THR A 99 -6.59 12.49 -14.01
CA THR A 99 -7.93 12.60 -13.42
C THR A 99 -8.56 13.96 -13.62
N THR A 100 -7.76 15.01 -13.83
CA THR A 100 -8.22 16.37 -14.10
C THR A 100 -7.20 17.11 -14.95
N ILE A 101 -7.66 18.02 -15.81
CA ILE A 101 -6.86 18.94 -16.60
C ILE A 101 -7.52 20.31 -16.49
N ASP A 102 -6.76 21.36 -16.19
CA ASP A 102 -7.25 22.74 -16.20
C ASP A 102 -6.90 23.48 -17.51
N ASP A 103 -7.31 24.75 -17.61
CA ASP A 103 -7.13 25.57 -18.81
C ASP A 103 -5.65 25.86 -19.14
N ASP A 104 -4.74 25.71 -18.16
CA ASP A 104 -3.29 25.90 -18.31
C ASP A 104 -2.57 24.57 -18.63
N ASN A 105 -3.33 23.51 -18.94
CA ASN A 105 -2.82 22.14 -19.15
C ASN A 105 -2.10 21.56 -17.93
N LYS A 106 -2.41 22.07 -16.74
CA LYS A 106 -1.98 21.48 -15.48
C LYS A 106 -2.87 20.28 -15.19
N VAL A 107 -2.22 19.17 -14.87
CA VAL A 107 -2.86 17.88 -14.67
C VAL A 107 -2.81 17.47 -13.20
N VAL A 108 -3.87 16.78 -12.77
CA VAL A 108 -3.88 15.96 -11.56
C VAL A 108 -3.71 14.51 -11.98
N LEU A 109 -2.77 13.83 -11.34
CA LEU A 109 -2.28 12.51 -11.69
C LEU A 109 -2.47 11.58 -10.48
N GLN A 110 -3.16 10.47 -10.69
CA GLN A 110 -3.34 9.43 -9.68
C GLN A 110 -2.52 8.20 -10.07
N ASN A 111 -1.75 7.65 -9.13
CA ASN A 111 -0.92 6.48 -9.40
C ASN A 111 -1.79 5.32 -9.90
N TYR A 112 -1.27 4.61 -10.91
CA TYR A 112 -2.01 3.60 -11.66
C TYR A 112 -2.69 2.56 -10.76
N PHE A 113 -1.96 2.03 -9.76
CA PHE A 113 -2.51 1.03 -8.84
C PHE A 113 -3.73 1.57 -8.06
N TRP A 114 -3.65 2.78 -7.52
CA TRP A 114 -4.75 3.36 -6.74
C TRP A 114 -5.97 3.64 -7.59
N TYR A 115 -5.78 4.15 -8.81
CA TYR A 115 -6.88 4.35 -9.76
C TYR A 115 -7.51 3.01 -10.19
N MET A 116 -6.68 1.98 -10.44
CA MET A 116 -7.13 0.65 -10.87
C MET A 116 -8.14 0.01 -9.91
N ILE A 117 -7.94 0.20 -8.60
CA ILE A 117 -8.78 -0.40 -7.55
C ILE A 117 -9.88 0.53 -7.03
N GLU A 118 -9.89 1.80 -7.45
CA GLU A 118 -10.84 2.79 -6.96
C GLU A 118 -12.29 2.36 -7.22
N GLY A 119 -13.23 2.76 -6.36
CA GLY A 119 -14.65 2.44 -6.49
C GLY A 119 -15.02 0.95 -6.38
N SER A 120 -14.04 0.06 -6.18
CA SER A 120 -14.30 -1.38 -5.97
C SER A 120 -14.51 -1.68 -4.50
N SER A 121 -15.47 -2.53 -4.20
CA SER A 121 -15.72 -3.03 -2.84
C SER A 121 -15.80 -4.55 -2.82
N TYR A 122 -15.36 -5.15 -1.71
CA TYR A 122 -15.29 -6.60 -1.54
C TYR A 122 -16.09 -7.05 -0.32
N PRO A 123 -16.78 -8.20 -0.39
CA PRO A 123 -17.45 -8.78 0.77
C PRO A 123 -16.44 -9.16 1.85
N THR A 124 -16.63 -8.67 3.07
CA THR A 124 -15.69 -8.87 4.18
C THR A 124 -15.59 -10.33 4.60
N ALA A 125 -16.65 -11.11 4.41
CA ALA A 125 -16.67 -12.56 4.61
C ALA A 125 -15.62 -13.34 3.79
N ASN A 126 -15.14 -12.77 2.67
CA ASN A 126 -14.13 -13.40 1.81
C ASN A 126 -12.69 -12.93 2.10
N ILE A 127 -12.51 -12.05 3.09
CA ILE A 127 -11.25 -11.37 3.37
C ILE A 127 -10.62 -11.95 4.64
N TYR A 128 -9.94 -13.09 4.48
CA TYR A 128 -9.24 -13.76 5.57
C TYR A 128 -8.00 -14.51 5.07
N GLY A 129 -7.06 -14.74 5.97
CA GLY A 129 -5.87 -15.57 5.72
C GLY A 129 -4.59 -14.75 5.61
N TYR A 130 -3.77 -15.04 4.61
CA TYR A 130 -2.43 -14.46 4.50
C TYR A 130 -2.39 -13.27 3.56
N ALA A 131 -1.41 -12.38 3.72
CA ALA A 131 -1.21 -11.19 2.88
C ALA A 131 -1.34 -11.44 1.37
N GLY A 132 -0.89 -12.61 0.88
CA GLY A 132 -1.04 -13.01 -0.52
C GLY A 132 -2.49 -13.12 -1.00
N THR A 133 -3.42 -13.55 -0.14
CA THR A 133 -4.85 -13.59 -0.45
C THR A 133 -5.40 -12.19 -0.67
N PHE A 134 -5.05 -11.24 0.20
CA PHE A 134 -5.48 -9.84 0.11
C PHE A 134 -4.97 -9.18 -1.17
N TRP A 135 -3.69 -9.43 -1.49
CA TRP A 135 -3.10 -8.95 -2.74
C TRP A 135 -3.76 -9.55 -3.98
N THR A 136 -4.10 -10.84 -3.95
CA THR A 136 -4.81 -11.51 -5.04
C THR A 136 -6.22 -10.93 -5.23
N ILE A 137 -6.92 -10.58 -4.15
CA ILE A 137 -8.21 -9.90 -4.23
C ILE A 137 -8.06 -8.55 -4.96
N LEU A 138 -7.06 -7.76 -4.57
CA LEU A 138 -6.80 -6.43 -5.13
C LEU A 138 -6.36 -6.47 -6.60
N THR A 139 -5.54 -7.44 -6.98
CA THR A 139 -4.95 -7.53 -8.34
C THR A 139 -5.65 -8.50 -9.27
N GLY A 140 -6.47 -9.40 -8.73
CA GLY A 140 -7.20 -10.44 -9.44
C GLY A 140 -8.68 -10.14 -9.65
N SER A 141 -9.14 -8.91 -9.39
CA SER A 141 -10.52 -8.50 -9.69
C SER A 141 -10.85 -8.85 -11.15
N LEU A 142 -11.98 -9.51 -11.35
CA LEU A 142 -12.46 -9.83 -12.70
C LEU A 142 -12.75 -8.55 -13.50
N TYR A 143 -12.98 -7.40 -12.86
CA TYR A 143 -13.36 -6.16 -13.55
C TYR A 143 -12.62 -4.94 -12.96
N PRO A 144 -11.29 -4.83 -13.14
CA PRO A 144 -10.55 -3.67 -12.69
C PRO A 144 -10.90 -2.44 -13.55
N GLN A 145 -10.68 -1.22 -13.04
CA GLN A 145 -10.87 -0.01 -13.85
C GLN A 145 -9.86 0.11 -14.99
N LEU A 146 -8.67 -0.47 -14.81
CA LEU A 146 -7.56 -0.43 -15.75
C LEU A 146 -7.05 -1.84 -16.04
N MET A 147 -6.50 -2.04 -17.24
CA MET A 147 -5.89 -3.30 -17.63
C MET A 147 -4.66 -3.59 -16.76
N LEU A 148 -4.53 -4.83 -16.29
CA LEU A 148 -3.37 -5.31 -15.56
C LEU A 148 -2.90 -6.62 -16.19
N TRP A 149 -1.60 -6.72 -16.49
CA TRP A 149 -1.03 -7.91 -17.13
C TRP A 149 -0.44 -8.90 -16.14
N GLY A 150 -0.11 -8.44 -14.93
CA GLY A 150 0.24 -9.33 -13.84
C GLY A 150 0.60 -8.59 -12.57
N SER A 151 0.88 -9.36 -11.53
CA SER A 151 1.36 -8.85 -10.27
C SER A 151 2.48 -9.72 -9.71
N ASN A 152 3.36 -9.14 -8.89
CA ASN A 152 4.48 -9.84 -8.27
C ASN A 152 4.62 -9.44 -6.79
N ALA A 153 5.01 -10.37 -5.94
CA ALA A 153 5.29 -10.11 -4.53
C ALA A 153 6.18 -11.21 -3.95
N ASN A 154 7.01 -10.88 -2.95
CA ASN A 154 7.78 -11.88 -2.23
C ASN A 154 7.02 -12.37 -0.99
N TRP A 155 6.25 -13.44 -1.16
CA TRP A 155 5.51 -14.07 -0.07
C TRP A 155 6.38 -14.90 0.89
N GLU A 156 7.62 -15.24 0.53
CA GLU A 156 8.55 -15.86 1.48
C GLU A 156 8.92 -14.89 2.62
N GLU A 157 8.95 -13.59 2.33
CA GLU A 157 9.29 -12.55 3.31
C GLU A 157 8.05 -11.93 3.99
N THR A 158 6.94 -11.75 3.26
CA THR A 158 5.83 -10.89 3.73
C THR A 158 4.47 -11.56 3.82
N ASN A 159 4.39 -12.89 3.70
CA ASN A 159 3.10 -13.59 3.78
C ASN A 159 2.67 -13.83 5.23
N LEU A 160 2.52 -12.73 5.96
CA LEU A 160 2.01 -12.72 7.32
C LEU A 160 0.53 -13.12 7.32
N GLU A 161 0.07 -13.80 8.38
CA GLU A 161 -1.36 -13.99 8.61
C GLU A 161 -1.96 -12.62 8.96
N LEU A 162 -2.88 -12.14 8.12
CA LEU A 162 -3.54 -10.86 8.31
C LEU A 162 -4.99 -11.10 8.66
N LYS A 163 -5.41 -10.42 9.73
CA LYS A 163 -6.82 -10.29 10.07
C LYS A 163 -7.21 -8.85 9.87
N PHE A 164 -8.22 -8.65 9.04
CA PHE A 164 -8.81 -7.35 8.79
C PHE A 164 -10.12 -7.29 9.54
N ASN A 165 -10.21 -6.33 10.44
CA ASN A 165 -11.48 -5.99 11.05
C ASN A 165 -12.20 -5.03 10.11
N MET A 166 -13.31 -5.46 9.54
CA MET A 166 -14.18 -4.60 8.75
C MET A 166 -15.58 -4.78 9.32
N GLU A 167 -16.08 -3.73 9.95
CA GLU A 167 -17.33 -3.72 10.72
C GLU A 167 -18.58 -3.74 9.82
N ALA A 168 -18.37 -3.71 8.49
CA ALA A 168 -19.40 -3.69 7.47
C ALA A 168 -19.41 -5.00 6.65
N ASP A 169 -20.51 -5.26 5.95
CA ASP A 169 -20.63 -6.41 5.03
C ASP A 169 -19.66 -6.32 3.83
N THR A 170 -19.22 -5.11 3.51
CA THR A 170 -18.27 -4.82 2.43
C THR A 170 -17.22 -3.82 2.87
N VAL A 171 -16.06 -3.86 2.24
CA VAL A 171 -15.00 -2.86 2.38
C VAL A 171 -14.58 -2.30 1.04
N GLU A 172 -14.15 -1.04 1.01
CA GLU A 172 -13.52 -0.47 -0.17
C GLU A 172 -12.12 -1.07 -0.39
N ALA A 173 -11.77 -1.31 -1.65
CA ALA A 173 -10.47 -1.82 -2.04
C ALA A 173 -9.32 -0.93 -1.56
N LYS A 174 -9.52 0.39 -1.51
CA LYS A 174 -8.53 1.36 -1.04
C LYS A 174 -8.22 1.18 0.45
N GLU A 175 -9.23 0.95 1.27
CA GLU A 175 -9.07 0.69 2.70
C GLU A 175 -8.38 -0.67 2.93
N LEU A 176 -8.81 -1.69 2.19
CA LEU A 176 -8.18 -3.01 2.18
C LEU A 176 -6.69 -2.94 1.77
N ALA A 177 -6.36 -2.18 0.74
CA ALA A 177 -4.99 -2.01 0.28
C ALA A 177 -4.14 -1.25 1.30
N THR A 178 -4.67 -0.14 1.84
CA THR A 178 -3.94 0.72 2.80
C THR A 178 -3.55 -0.07 4.05
N SER A 179 -4.49 -0.82 4.64
CA SER A 179 -4.16 -1.61 5.83
C SER A 179 -3.28 -2.83 5.52
N LEU A 180 -3.40 -3.47 4.35
CA LEU A 180 -2.46 -4.50 3.90
C LEU A 180 -1.03 -3.95 3.87
N PHE A 181 -0.83 -2.86 3.13
CA PHE A 181 0.48 -2.23 2.91
C PHE A 181 1.13 -1.73 4.19
N SER A 182 0.33 -1.20 5.12
CA SER A 182 0.82 -0.81 6.44
C SER A 182 1.38 -2.00 7.23
N LYS A 183 0.70 -3.16 7.21
CA LYS A 183 1.09 -4.35 7.97
C LYS A 183 2.34 -5.03 7.39
N ILE A 184 2.43 -5.13 6.07
CA ILE A 184 3.59 -5.75 5.40
C ILE A 184 4.75 -4.77 5.12
N GLN A 185 4.52 -3.48 5.40
CA GLN A 185 5.47 -2.39 5.19
C GLN A 185 5.98 -2.31 3.75
N LEU A 186 5.06 -2.41 2.79
CA LEU A 186 5.33 -2.31 1.35
C LEU A 186 4.22 -1.49 0.69
N GLN A 187 4.59 -0.53 -0.13
CA GLN A 187 3.71 0.16 -1.05
C GLN A 187 3.79 -0.46 -2.46
N PRO A 188 2.70 -0.37 -3.24
CA PRO A 188 2.63 -0.94 -4.57
C PRO A 188 3.48 -0.11 -5.54
N VAL A 189 4.35 -0.79 -6.29
CA VAL A 189 5.12 -0.20 -7.38
C VAL A 189 4.53 -0.63 -8.72
N THR A 190 4.27 0.33 -9.61
CA THR A 190 3.80 0.04 -10.98
C THR A 190 4.98 0.15 -11.94
N TYR A 191 5.15 -0.84 -12.81
CA TYR A 191 6.24 -0.85 -13.78
C TYR A 191 5.82 -1.57 -15.06
N SER A 192 6.56 -1.30 -16.14
CA SER A 192 6.37 -1.96 -17.41
C SER A 192 7.28 -3.18 -17.52
N TYR A 193 6.71 -4.34 -17.81
CA TYR A 193 7.51 -5.56 -17.96
C TYR A 193 6.85 -6.54 -18.92
N ASP A 194 7.69 -7.25 -19.69
CA ASP A 194 7.25 -8.31 -20.59
C ASP A 194 7.26 -9.65 -19.86
N LEU A 195 6.14 -9.96 -19.21
CA LEU A 195 5.97 -11.18 -18.41
C LEU A 195 6.12 -12.46 -19.24
N PHE A 196 5.77 -12.40 -20.52
CA PHE A 196 5.67 -13.56 -21.40
C PHE A 196 6.83 -13.64 -22.41
N ASN A 197 7.76 -12.69 -22.38
CA ASN A 197 8.88 -12.58 -23.34
C ASN A 197 8.40 -12.52 -24.80
N LEU A 198 7.29 -11.81 -25.04
CA LEU A 198 6.63 -11.68 -26.35
C LEU A 198 6.99 -10.37 -27.07
N LYS A 199 7.97 -9.62 -26.55
CA LYS A 199 8.33 -8.25 -26.95
C LYS A 199 7.13 -7.31 -26.90
N SER A 200 6.26 -7.56 -25.92
CA SER A 200 4.96 -6.90 -25.78
C SER A 200 4.76 -6.58 -24.30
N PRO A 201 5.38 -5.49 -23.80
CA PRO A 201 5.37 -5.20 -22.38
C PRO A 201 3.96 -4.81 -21.91
N GLY A 202 3.59 -5.29 -20.73
CA GLY A 202 2.36 -4.93 -20.05
C GLY A 202 2.64 -4.09 -18.80
N ILE A 203 1.57 -3.56 -18.21
CA ILE A 203 1.63 -3.00 -16.86
C ILE A 203 1.58 -4.11 -15.83
N VAL A 204 2.56 -4.08 -14.93
CA VAL A 204 2.69 -4.99 -13.80
C VAL A 204 2.74 -4.18 -12.51
N VAL A 205 2.07 -4.68 -11.47
CA VAL A 205 2.13 -4.10 -10.13
C VAL A 205 2.87 -5.03 -9.19
N GLY A 206 3.74 -4.47 -8.34
CA GLY A 206 4.63 -5.24 -7.48
C GLY A 206 4.59 -4.79 -6.03
N LEU A 207 4.74 -5.73 -5.12
CA LEU A 207 5.17 -5.50 -3.74
C LEU A 207 6.62 -5.97 -3.62
N LEU A 208 7.51 -5.23 -4.28
CA LEU A 208 8.91 -5.61 -4.50
C LEU A 208 9.87 -4.50 -4.11
N THR A 209 11.14 -4.88 -3.96
CA THR A 209 12.29 -3.98 -3.80
C THR A 209 13.45 -4.48 -4.67
N ASN A 210 14.60 -3.81 -4.64
CA ASN A 210 15.83 -4.29 -5.27
C ASN A 210 16.45 -5.53 -4.57
N GLU A 211 16.00 -5.86 -3.36
CA GLU A 211 16.42 -7.02 -2.57
C GLU A 211 15.28 -8.06 -2.49
N TRP A 212 15.60 -9.35 -2.66
CA TRP A 212 14.62 -10.43 -2.44
C TRP A 212 14.23 -10.48 -0.97
N THR A 213 15.21 -10.61 -0.08
CA THR A 213 15.02 -10.51 1.37
C THR A 213 15.56 -9.18 1.86
N ARG A 214 14.66 -8.24 2.19
CA ARG A 214 15.02 -6.88 2.59
C ARG A 214 15.94 -6.84 3.80
N GLN A 215 17.01 -6.07 3.69
CA GLN A 215 17.93 -5.77 4.79
C GLN A 215 17.65 -4.36 5.34
N ARG A 216 17.69 -4.22 6.66
CA ARG A 216 17.46 -2.93 7.29
C ARG A 216 18.66 -2.00 7.08
N LYS A 217 18.44 -0.93 6.33
CA LYS A 217 19.43 0.13 6.10
C LYS A 217 19.48 1.07 7.29
N LYS A 218 20.69 1.39 7.75
CA LYS A 218 20.94 2.12 9.00
C LYS A 218 21.65 3.42 8.70
N PHE A 219 21.07 4.57 9.03
CA PHE A 219 21.71 5.86 8.80
C PHE A 219 21.22 6.97 9.74
N ARG A 220 22.11 7.94 10.00
CA ARG A 220 21.76 9.16 10.71
C ARG A 220 21.19 10.18 9.74
N LEU A 221 20.07 10.80 10.10
CA LEU A 221 19.48 11.91 9.37
C LEU A 221 19.96 13.23 9.97
N ASP A 222 20.48 14.12 9.12
CA ASP A 222 20.96 15.45 9.51
C ASP A 222 20.01 16.53 9.00
N GLU A 223 20.09 17.73 9.59
CA GLU A 223 19.27 18.88 9.20
C GLU A 223 19.48 19.30 7.74
N LEU A 224 20.63 18.94 7.15
CA LEU A 224 20.93 19.16 5.73
C LEU A 224 19.92 18.46 4.80
N GLN A 225 19.32 17.35 5.22
CA GLN A 225 18.28 16.68 4.46
C GLN A 225 16.90 17.36 4.59
N ASN A 226 16.81 18.51 5.27
CA ASN A 226 15.57 19.23 5.50
C ASN A 226 14.42 18.32 6.01
N PRO A 227 14.63 17.63 7.15
CA PRO A 227 13.66 16.69 7.70
C PRO A 227 12.42 17.42 8.26
N ALA A 228 11.24 17.01 7.81
CA ALA A 228 9.96 17.39 8.41
C ALA A 228 9.38 16.18 9.13
N LEU A 229 9.24 16.28 10.46
CA LEU A 229 8.64 15.24 11.28
C LEU A 229 7.16 15.56 11.47
N GLU A 230 6.32 14.59 11.14
CA GLU A 230 4.90 14.61 11.42
C GLU A 230 4.57 13.41 12.30
N LYS A 231 3.78 13.63 13.35
CA LYS A 231 3.27 12.54 14.19
C LYS A 231 1.83 12.30 13.81
N ILE A 232 1.57 11.20 13.12
CA ILE A 232 0.21 10.72 12.92
C ILE A 232 -0.16 9.84 14.09
N VAL A 233 -1.35 10.03 14.64
CA VAL A 233 -1.98 9.01 15.47
C VAL A 233 -2.65 8.02 14.51
N ILE A 234 -2.04 6.85 14.25
CA ILE A 234 -2.52 5.89 13.23
C ILE A 234 -3.83 5.18 13.62
N THR A 235 -4.33 5.51 14.79
CA THR A 235 -5.72 5.35 15.14
C THR A 235 -6.07 6.59 15.95
N GLU A 236 -7.15 7.30 15.61
CA GLU A 236 -7.93 7.94 16.68
C GLU A 236 -7.94 6.94 17.83
N ARG A 237 -7.64 7.38 19.07
CA ARG A 237 -7.69 6.54 20.28
C ARG A 237 -8.62 5.36 20.00
N SER A 238 -8.26 4.11 20.28
CA SER A 238 -9.37 3.21 20.62
C SER A 238 -10.03 3.93 21.78
N GLN A 239 -11.11 4.64 21.48
CA GLN A 239 -11.84 5.42 22.46
C GLN A 239 -12.36 4.44 23.50
N PHE A 240 -12.33 3.16 23.16
CA PHE A 240 -12.66 1.95 23.88
C PHE A 240 -11.43 1.29 24.50
N ASN A 241 -11.45 1.13 25.81
CA ASN A 241 -10.52 0.28 26.56
C ASN A 241 -11.17 -1.04 26.99
N PHE A 242 -12.35 -1.33 26.44
CA PHE A 242 -13.14 -2.51 26.74
C PHE A 242 -13.92 -2.99 25.52
N ILE A 243 -14.00 -4.31 25.37
CA ILE A 243 -14.67 -4.96 24.24
C ILE A 243 -15.58 -6.09 24.69
N ASN A 244 -16.81 -6.07 24.18
CA ASN A 244 -17.76 -7.18 24.21
C ASN A 244 -17.58 -8.03 22.96
N VAL A 245 -17.27 -9.30 23.12
CA VAL A 245 -17.04 -10.25 22.03
C VAL A 245 -18.21 -11.23 21.96
N PHE A 246 -18.93 -11.23 20.84
CA PHE A 246 -19.89 -12.25 20.47
C PHE A 246 -19.26 -13.20 19.46
N VAL A 247 -19.38 -14.50 19.72
CA VAL A 247 -18.89 -15.54 18.80
C VAL A 247 -20.09 -16.32 18.28
N LYS A 248 -20.25 -16.40 16.96
CA LYS A 248 -21.35 -17.11 16.31
C LYS A 248 -21.32 -18.58 16.73
N ASP A 249 -22.46 -19.08 17.19
CA ASP A 249 -22.60 -20.48 17.54
C ASP A 249 -22.64 -21.31 16.26
N SER A 250 -21.73 -22.27 16.13
CA SER A 250 -21.59 -23.08 14.92
C SER A 250 -22.79 -23.99 14.65
N SER A 251 -23.59 -24.32 15.67
CA SER A 251 -24.77 -25.19 15.56
C SER A 251 -26.03 -24.42 15.19
N THR A 252 -26.23 -23.23 15.74
CA THR A 252 -27.43 -22.41 15.48
C THR A 252 -27.21 -21.37 14.38
N GLN A 253 -25.96 -21.12 14.00
CA GLN A 253 -25.54 -20.05 13.09
C GLN A 253 -25.95 -18.64 13.57
N GLN A 254 -26.23 -18.49 14.87
CA GLN A 254 -26.67 -17.26 15.51
C GLN A 254 -25.66 -16.81 16.57
N TYR A 255 -25.62 -15.51 16.85
CA TYR A 255 -24.85 -14.98 17.97
C TYR A 255 -25.57 -15.26 19.30
N PRO A 256 -24.86 -15.67 20.36
CA PRO A 256 -25.45 -15.91 21.66
C PRO A 256 -25.96 -14.61 22.28
N SER A 257 -26.88 -14.72 23.24
CA SER A 257 -27.40 -13.54 23.97
C SER A 257 -26.41 -12.92 24.96
N LYS A 258 -25.27 -13.58 25.20
CA LYS A 258 -24.22 -13.14 26.13
C LYS A 258 -22.88 -13.00 25.41
N SER A 259 -22.21 -11.87 25.62
CA SER A 259 -20.84 -11.64 25.19
C SER A 259 -19.81 -12.13 26.22
N LYS A 260 -18.57 -12.29 25.76
CA LYS A 260 -17.37 -12.33 26.62
C LYS A 260 -16.76 -10.93 26.67
N GLY A 261 -16.48 -10.43 27.87
CA GLY A 261 -15.93 -9.09 28.07
C GLY A 261 -14.43 -9.10 28.29
N TYR A 262 -13.70 -8.22 27.60
CA TYR A 262 -12.25 -8.09 27.74
C TYR A 262 -11.82 -6.63 27.92
N THR A 263 -10.71 -6.42 28.63
CA THR A 263 -10.06 -5.13 28.85
C THR A 263 -8.54 -5.29 28.85
N LEU A 264 -7.79 -4.21 29.04
CA LEU A 264 -6.35 -4.24 29.28
C LEU A 264 -6.07 -3.87 30.73
N ASP A 265 -5.08 -4.52 31.34
CA ASP A 265 -4.50 -4.02 32.60
C ASP A 265 -3.50 -2.88 32.35
N ASP A 266 -2.98 -2.28 33.42
CA ASP A 266 -1.97 -1.21 33.36
C ASP A 266 -0.65 -1.61 32.67
N ASN A 267 -0.42 -2.90 32.42
CA ASN A 267 0.74 -3.44 31.71
C ASN A 267 0.40 -3.87 30.26
N ASP A 268 -0.74 -3.41 29.73
CA ASP A 268 -1.29 -3.78 28.43
C ASP A 268 -1.59 -5.28 28.26
N ASN A 269 -1.72 -6.07 29.32
CA ASN A 269 -2.14 -7.47 29.20
C ASN A 269 -3.64 -7.57 28.96
N LEU A 270 -4.05 -8.48 28.08
CA LEU A 270 -5.46 -8.75 27.87
C LEU A 270 -6.05 -9.45 29.08
N VAL A 271 -7.10 -8.86 29.65
CA VAL A 271 -7.83 -9.39 30.79
C VAL A 271 -9.24 -9.79 30.36
N ALA A 272 -9.58 -11.06 30.52
CA ALA A 272 -10.94 -11.56 30.36
C ALA A 272 -11.72 -11.34 31.67
N LEU A 273 -12.72 -10.47 31.66
CA LEU A 273 -13.44 -10.06 32.88
C LEU A 273 -14.29 -11.18 33.51
N ASN A 274 -14.67 -12.18 32.73
CA ASN A 274 -15.41 -13.34 33.24
C ASN A 274 -14.56 -14.20 34.19
N THR A 275 -13.23 -14.11 34.13
CA THR A 275 -12.29 -14.88 34.95
C THR A 275 -11.38 -14.01 35.80
N TYR A 276 -11.52 -12.69 35.75
CA TYR A 276 -10.72 -11.74 36.51
C TYR A 276 -10.97 -11.88 38.02
N GLN A 277 -9.88 -11.89 38.82
CA GLN A 277 -9.91 -12.12 40.28
C GLN A 277 -9.28 -10.97 41.09
N GLY A 278 -8.87 -9.87 40.44
CA GLY A 278 -8.26 -8.73 41.12
C GLY A 278 -9.28 -7.79 41.77
N ASP A 279 -8.80 -6.69 42.34
CA ASP A 279 -9.62 -5.69 43.05
C ASP A 279 -10.09 -4.52 42.14
N GLY A 280 -9.65 -4.52 40.88
CA GLY A 280 -10.03 -3.55 39.85
C GLY A 280 -9.14 -2.31 39.79
N HIS A 281 -8.12 -2.18 40.65
CA HIS A 281 -7.22 -1.02 40.66
C HIS A 281 -6.15 -1.04 39.55
N ASP A 282 -5.91 -2.22 38.97
CA ASP A 282 -5.03 -2.45 37.81
C ASP A 282 -5.75 -2.34 36.46
N LEU A 283 -7.03 -1.96 36.48
CA LEU A 283 -7.88 -1.80 35.29
C LEU A 283 -8.21 -0.32 35.04
N PRO A 284 -8.60 0.06 33.81
CA PRO A 284 -8.94 1.45 33.49
C PRO A 284 -10.05 2.01 34.38
N GLU A 285 -9.79 3.18 34.99
CA GLU A 285 -10.72 3.87 35.90
C GLU A 285 -12.10 4.15 35.26
N GLN A 286 -12.13 4.37 33.95
CA GLN A 286 -13.36 4.55 33.18
C GLN A 286 -13.40 3.54 32.05
N ARG A 287 -14.54 2.86 31.89
CA ARG A 287 -14.77 1.94 30.79
C ARG A 287 -15.38 2.64 29.60
N THR A 288 -14.79 2.42 28.44
CA THR A 288 -15.34 2.79 27.15
C THR A 288 -15.48 1.54 26.29
N VAL A 289 -16.70 1.27 25.84
CA VAL A 289 -17.12 -0.06 25.40
C VAL A 289 -17.29 -0.13 23.89
N LYS A 290 -16.62 -1.08 23.25
CA LYS A 290 -16.88 -1.54 21.88
C LYS A 290 -17.58 -2.90 21.91
N THR A 291 -18.31 -3.24 20.85
CA THR A 291 -18.89 -4.58 20.67
C THR A 291 -18.43 -5.15 19.33
N MET A 292 -18.03 -6.41 19.33
CA MET A 292 -17.50 -7.13 18.19
C MET A 292 -18.19 -8.47 18.01
N PHE A 293 -18.36 -8.86 16.74
CA PHE A 293 -18.99 -10.11 16.33
C PHE A 293 -17.99 -10.92 15.50
N TYR A 294 -17.77 -12.18 15.89
CA TYR A 294 -16.85 -13.08 15.22
C TYR A 294 -17.56 -14.37 14.83
N ASP A 295 -17.25 -14.89 13.64
CA ASP A 295 -17.80 -16.19 13.20
C ASP A 295 -17.16 -17.40 13.90
N LYS A 296 -15.95 -17.22 14.42
CA LYS A 296 -15.17 -18.23 15.17
C LYS A 296 -14.49 -17.56 16.35
N GLU A 297 -14.11 -18.34 17.36
CA GLU A 297 -13.46 -17.82 18.56
C GLU A 297 -12.20 -17.00 18.19
N PRO A 298 -12.13 -15.70 18.55
CA PRO A 298 -10.97 -14.88 18.28
C PRO A 298 -9.83 -15.20 19.26
N THR A 299 -8.59 -15.02 18.80
CA THR A 299 -7.38 -15.09 19.63
C THR A 299 -7.23 -13.86 20.52
N ASP A 300 -6.51 -13.99 21.63
CA ASP A 300 -6.24 -12.87 22.54
C ASP A 300 -5.57 -11.69 21.82
N ALA A 301 -4.65 -11.95 20.88
CA ALA A 301 -4.03 -10.90 20.07
C ALA A 301 -5.05 -10.09 19.25
N GLN A 302 -6.09 -10.75 18.72
CA GLN A 302 -7.17 -10.07 17.98
C GLN A 302 -7.94 -9.14 18.90
N ILE A 303 -8.37 -9.66 20.05
CA ILE A 303 -9.15 -8.89 21.02
C ILE A 303 -8.33 -7.71 21.54
N LYS A 304 -7.05 -7.95 21.86
CA LYS A 304 -6.10 -6.93 22.35
C LYS A 304 -5.95 -5.79 21.36
N SER A 305 -5.84 -6.07 20.06
CA SER A 305 -5.69 -5.03 19.02
C SER A 305 -6.86 -4.05 18.92
N GLU A 306 -8.07 -4.45 19.34
CA GLU A 306 -9.29 -3.63 19.25
C GLU A 306 -9.41 -2.59 20.38
N ILE A 307 -8.72 -2.81 21.50
CA ILE A 307 -8.81 -2.00 22.72
C ILE A 307 -7.46 -1.44 23.16
N MET A 308 -6.40 -1.66 22.37
CA MET A 308 -5.06 -1.15 22.66
C MET A 308 -5.04 0.37 22.51
N PRO A 309 -4.42 1.10 23.46
CA PRO A 309 -4.21 2.52 23.32
C PRO A 309 -3.40 2.83 22.05
N SER A 310 -3.71 3.97 21.43
CA SER A 310 -3.12 4.40 20.15
C SER A 310 -1.60 4.38 20.17
N THR A 311 -0.98 3.81 19.13
CA THR A 311 0.44 4.06 18.84
C THR A 311 0.56 5.32 18.00
N THR A 312 1.45 6.22 18.40
CA THR A 312 1.83 7.35 17.54
C THR A 312 2.81 6.82 16.52
N VAL A 313 2.52 7.01 15.23
CA VAL A 313 3.45 6.68 14.15
C VAL A 313 4.03 7.96 13.61
N SER A 314 5.35 8.02 13.65
CA SER A 314 6.11 9.12 13.10
C SER A 314 6.27 8.94 11.59
N LYS A 315 5.89 9.96 10.82
CA LYS A 315 6.34 10.15 9.43
C LYS A 315 7.50 11.12 9.41
N ILE A 316 8.52 10.83 8.62
CA ILE A 316 9.62 11.77 8.38
C ILE A 316 9.76 11.98 6.89
N TYR A 317 9.59 13.21 6.44
CA TYR A 317 9.87 13.61 5.06
C TYR A 317 11.27 14.21 4.99
N PHE A 318 12.13 13.70 4.13
CA PHE A 318 13.51 14.20 4.03
C PHE A 318 14.06 14.08 2.62
N ASN A 319 15.00 14.96 2.27
CA ASN A 319 15.65 14.95 0.97
C ASN A 319 16.51 13.68 0.81
N GLN A 320 16.54 13.15 -0.42
CA GLN A 320 17.35 11.98 -0.77
C GLN A 320 18.83 12.13 -0.37
N ILE A 321 19.43 11.02 0.09
CA ILE A 321 20.84 10.98 0.50
C ILE A 321 21.68 10.53 -0.70
N LYS A 322 22.42 11.46 -1.32
CA LYS A 322 23.18 11.20 -2.56
C LYS A 322 24.21 10.07 -2.44
N LEU A 323 24.87 9.94 -1.29
CA LEU A 323 25.92 8.95 -1.05
C LEU A 323 25.38 7.59 -0.62
N TYR A 324 24.11 7.52 -0.23
CA TYR A 324 23.46 6.29 0.21
C TYR A 324 21.99 6.31 -0.25
N PRO A 325 21.76 6.12 -1.57
CA PRO A 325 20.42 6.25 -2.13
C PRO A 325 19.46 5.25 -1.49
N ILE A 326 18.35 5.78 -0.99
CA ILE A 326 17.28 5.00 -0.40
C ILE A 326 16.12 4.94 -1.40
N GLN A 327 15.53 3.76 -1.57
CA GLN A 327 14.42 3.49 -2.48
C GLN A 327 13.11 3.29 -1.71
N VAL A 328 11.99 3.40 -2.42
CA VAL A 328 10.69 2.96 -1.91
C VAL A 328 10.80 1.49 -1.48
N ASN A 329 10.08 1.13 -0.42
CA ASN A 329 10.01 -0.19 0.20
C ASN A 329 11.26 -0.68 0.96
N ASP A 330 12.35 0.11 0.98
CA ASP A 330 13.49 -0.13 1.85
C ASP A 330 13.06 -0.15 3.32
N LEU A 331 13.53 -1.15 4.07
CA LEU A 331 13.48 -1.12 5.54
C LEU A 331 14.59 -0.22 6.06
N VAL A 332 14.27 0.67 7.00
CA VAL A 332 15.24 1.63 7.53
C VAL A 332 15.21 1.73 9.05
N GLU A 333 16.36 2.08 9.62
CA GLU A 333 16.55 2.56 10.99
C GLU A 333 17.20 3.94 10.89
N ILE A 334 16.47 4.97 11.32
CA ILE A 334 16.86 6.37 11.20
C ILE A 334 17.19 6.91 12.59
N TRP A 335 18.41 7.40 12.78
CA TRP A 335 18.77 8.20 13.96
C TRP A 335 18.55 9.67 13.64
N TYR A 336 17.58 10.30 14.31
CA TYR A 336 17.29 11.73 14.13
C TYR A 336 17.02 12.38 15.49
N LYS A 337 17.73 13.48 15.79
CA LYS A 337 17.63 14.22 17.07
C LYS A 337 17.78 13.34 18.32
N GLY A 338 18.64 12.32 18.26
CA GLY A 338 18.88 11.40 19.37
C GLY A 338 17.80 10.32 19.56
N ILE A 339 16.79 10.28 18.69
CA ILE A 339 15.72 9.27 18.68
C ILE A 339 15.98 8.30 17.52
N VAL A 340 15.73 7.01 17.77
CA VAL A 340 15.79 5.95 16.76
C VAL A 340 14.38 5.68 16.26
N TYR A 341 14.17 5.82 14.95
CA TYR A 341 12.93 5.47 14.27
C TYR A 341 13.16 4.25 13.39
N ARG A 342 12.28 3.25 13.48
CA ARG A 342 12.34 2.04 12.66
C ARG A 342 11.09 1.92 11.83
N GLY A 343 11.25 1.55 10.57
CA GLY A 343 10.15 1.54 9.63
C GLY A 343 10.59 1.25 8.22
N TYR A 344 9.89 1.86 7.28
CA TYR A 344 10.12 1.68 5.84
C TYR A 344 9.90 3.00 5.08
N ILE A 345 10.37 3.04 3.85
CA ILE A 345 10.08 4.15 2.93
C ILE A 345 8.81 3.83 2.14
N ALA A 346 7.74 4.59 2.41
CA ALA A 346 6.46 4.40 1.75
C ALA A 346 6.40 5.08 0.38
N ASP A 347 7.03 6.25 0.24
CA ASP A 347 6.92 7.03 -1.00
C ASP A 347 8.19 7.84 -1.27
N ARG A 348 8.26 8.32 -2.50
CA ARG A 348 9.29 9.22 -3.00
C ARG A 348 8.63 10.29 -3.88
N ASN A 349 8.84 11.55 -3.51
CA ASN A 349 8.40 12.73 -4.23
C ASN A 349 9.53 13.25 -5.11
N PHE A 350 9.21 13.53 -6.38
CA PHE A 350 10.06 14.19 -7.35
C PHE A 350 9.51 15.59 -7.64
N THR A 351 10.39 16.59 -7.53
CA THR A 351 10.11 17.98 -7.94
C THR A 351 11.24 18.47 -8.87
N PRO A 352 11.06 19.62 -9.56
CA PRO A 352 12.14 20.25 -10.29
C PRO A 352 13.40 20.52 -9.44
N ASN A 353 13.22 20.72 -8.13
CA ASN A 353 14.28 21.13 -7.19
C ASN A 353 14.98 19.96 -6.50
N GLY A 354 14.45 18.75 -6.61
CA GLY A 354 15.04 17.57 -6.00
C GLY A 354 13.99 16.55 -5.56
N GLU A 355 14.46 15.62 -4.73
CA GLU A 355 13.71 14.42 -4.38
C GLU A 355 13.62 14.30 -2.86
N ARG A 356 12.42 13.91 -2.40
CA ARG A 356 12.13 13.67 -0.99
C ARG A 356 11.60 12.27 -0.79
N LEU A 357 11.90 11.68 0.35
CA LEU A 357 11.45 10.36 0.77
C LEU A 357 10.45 10.53 1.92
N THR A 358 9.44 9.66 1.93
CA THR A 358 8.47 9.55 3.02
C THR A 358 8.78 8.29 3.81
N PHE A 359 9.39 8.46 4.97
CA PHE A 359 9.53 7.40 5.96
C PHE A 359 8.26 7.27 6.79
N VAL A 360 7.87 6.03 7.09
CA VAL A 360 6.77 5.70 8.01
C VAL A 360 7.30 4.75 9.07
N GLU A 361 7.15 5.15 10.34
CA GLU A 361 7.51 4.32 11.48
C GLU A 361 6.59 3.09 11.60
N GLY A 362 7.20 1.97 11.96
CA GLY A 362 6.52 0.72 12.20
C GLY A 362 7.52 -0.43 12.36
N GLU A 363 7.25 -1.35 13.26
CA GLU A 363 7.92 -2.65 13.30
C GLU A 363 6.95 -3.72 12.79
N ARG A 364 7.49 -4.73 12.08
CA ARG A 364 6.69 -5.90 11.74
C ARG A 364 6.50 -6.72 13.01
N GLY A 365 5.24 -6.94 13.40
CA GLY A 365 4.88 -7.76 14.56
C GLY A 365 5.28 -9.22 14.40
#